data_AF-A0A5A5R3V0-F1
#
_entry.id   AF-A0A5A5R3V0-F1
#
_cell.length_a   1.000
_cell.length_b   1.000
_cell.length_c   1.000
_cell.angle_alpha   90.00
_cell.angle_beta   90.00
_cell.angle_gamma   90.00
#
_symmetry.space_group_name_H-M   'P 1'
#
loop_
_entity.id
_entity.type
_entity.pdbx_description
1 polymer ?
#
loop_
_entity_poly.entity_id
_entity_poly.type
_entity_poly.pdbx_seq_one_letter_code
_entity_poly.pdbx_strand_id
1 'polypeptide(L)'
;MPCQFGAAINAPVAFTRATDSTTTNINTIVTNVFTDADGATAGNQALGINSAVLVRDNSSSTYLIINDGTGGFQSANDLVINLTGLTGTLPALGTIAVNSFFV
;
A
#
# COMPACT_ATOMS: atom_id res chain seq x y z
N MET A 1 -1.28 17.51 -22.94
CA MET A 1 -1.14 16.55 -21.83
C MET A 1 -0.05 17.07 -20.92
N PRO A 2 -0.31 17.52 -19.68
CA PRO A 2 0.80 17.60 -18.73
C PRO A 2 1.25 16.16 -18.47
N CYS A 3 2.45 15.82 -18.91
CA CYS A 3 3.13 14.65 -18.39
C CYS A 3 3.52 15.00 -16.95
N GLN A 4 3.06 14.18 -15.99
CA GLN A 4 3.60 14.23 -14.64
C GLN A 4 5.00 13.64 -14.73
N PHE A 5 6.01 14.50 -14.87
CA PHE A 5 7.34 14.12 -14.45
C PHE A 5 7.22 13.75 -12.98
N GLY A 6 7.78 12.61 -12.58
CA GLY A 6 7.85 12.22 -11.18
C GLY A 6 8.55 13.34 -10.42
N ALA A 7 7.76 14.26 -9.86
CA ALA A 7 8.21 15.06 -8.73
C ALA A 7 8.75 14.05 -7.73
N ALA A 8 9.87 14.37 -7.07
CA ALA A 8 10.46 13.47 -6.09
C ALA A 8 9.33 12.93 -5.21
N ILE A 9 9.02 11.63 -5.32
CA ILE A 9 8.12 10.97 -4.40
C ILE A 9 8.94 10.95 -3.12
N ASN A 10 8.75 11.98 -2.30
CA ASN A 10 9.26 11.99 -0.96
C ASN A 10 8.84 10.66 -0.33
N ALA A 11 9.71 10.06 0.49
CA ALA A 11 9.37 8.82 1.15
C ALA A 11 7.97 8.96 1.81
N PRO A 12 7.12 7.92 1.74
CA PRO A 12 5.78 8.00 2.29
C PRO A 12 5.80 8.48 3.74
N VAL A 13 4.86 9.35 4.12
CA VAL A 13 4.78 9.88 5.49
C VAL A 13 4.40 8.81 6.50
N ALA A 14 3.73 7.75 6.02
CA ALA A 14 3.42 6.55 6.78
C ALA A 14 3.58 5.32 5.89
N PHE A 15 4.01 4.22 6.51
CA PHE A 15 4.08 2.91 5.88
C PHE A 15 3.50 1.88 6.84
N THR A 16 2.59 1.04 6.35
CA THR A 16 1.87 0.06 7.16
C THR A 16 1.70 -1.25 6.41
N ARG A 17 1.45 -2.33 7.13
CA ARG A 17 1.03 -3.61 6.57
C ARG A 17 -0.43 -3.86 6.90
N ALA A 18 -1.25 -3.99 5.86
CA ALA A 18 -2.64 -4.39 6.00
C ALA A 18 -2.75 -5.88 6.32
N THR A 19 -3.92 -6.28 6.82
CA THR A 19 -4.31 -7.69 6.94
C THR A 19 -4.21 -8.38 5.58
N ASP A 20 -3.79 -9.65 5.58
CA ASP A 20 -3.74 -10.43 4.35
C ASP A 20 -5.15 -10.51 3.72
N SER A 21 -5.22 -10.25 2.42
CA SER A 21 -6.47 -10.26 1.68
C SER A 21 -6.98 -11.69 1.52
N THR A 22 -8.30 -11.86 1.64
CA THR A 22 -8.98 -13.13 1.39
C THR A 22 -9.29 -13.38 -0.09
N THR A 23 -8.99 -12.41 -0.96
CA THR A 23 -9.21 -12.46 -2.41
C THR A 23 -7.93 -12.17 -3.19
N THR A 24 -7.88 -12.61 -4.45
CA THR A 24 -6.83 -12.30 -5.43
C THR A 24 -7.22 -11.18 -6.39
N ASN A 25 -8.46 -10.66 -6.32
CA ASN A 25 -8.88 -9.54 -7.16
C ASN A 25 -8.24 -8.23 -6.70
N ILE A 26 -7.32 -7.69 -7.51
CA ILE A 26 -6.54 -6.49 -7.16
C ILE A 26 -7.40 -5.24 -6.91
N ASN A 27 -8.53 -5.08 -7.61
CA ASN A 27 -9.42 -3.94 -7.40
C ASN A 27 -10.08 -4.00 -6.01
N THR A 28 -10.46 -5.21 -5.58
CA THR A 28 -10.99 -5.43 -4.23
C THR A 28 -9.91 -5.24 -3.17
N ILE A 29 -8.69 -5.73 -3.41
CA ILE A 29 -7.55 -5.51 -2.50
C ILE A 29 -7.31 -4.01 -2.31
N VAL A 30 -7.19 -3.25 -3.39
CA VAL A 30 -7.00 -1.79 -3.36
C VAL A 30 -8.14 -1.12 -2.59
N THR A 31 -9.39 -1.45 -2.89
CA THR A 31 -10.56 -0.89 -2.17
C THR A 31 -10.48 -1.15 -0.67
N ASN A 32 -10.09 -2.37 -0.28
CA ASN A 32 -9.98 -2.76 1.12
C ASN A 32 -8.85 -2.00 1.82
N VAL A 33 -7.65 -1.90 1.24
CA VAL A 33 -6.53 -1.21 1.90
C VAL A 33 -6.73 0.30 2.00
N PHE A 34 -7.47 0.91 1.07
CA PHE A 34 -7.84 2.32 1.18
C PHE A 34 -8.91 2.55 2.27
N THR A 35 -9.67 1.52 2.62
CA THR A 35 -10.61 1.56 3.75
C THR A 35 -9.91 1.25 5.07
N ASP A 36 -8.99 0.29 5.06
CA ASP A 36 -8.26 -0.20 6.22
C ASP A 36 -6.84 -0.65 5.84
N ALA A 37 -5.85 0.20 6.14
CA ALA A 37 -4.45 0.00 5.81
C ALA A 37 -3.65 -0.63 6.97
N ASP A 38 -4.20 -0.70 8.19
CA ASP A 38 -3.50 -1.18 9.38
C ASP A 38 -4.09 -2.51 9.85
N GLY A 39 -3.42 -3.61 9.52
CA GLY A 39 -3.89 -4.94 9.94
C GLY A 39 -3.69 -5.26 11.42
N ALA A 40 -3.01 -4.41 12.20
CA ALA A 40 -2.82 -4.62 13.63
C ALA A 40 -3.92 -3.99 14.48
N THR A 41 -4.62 -2.99 13.95
CA THR A 41 -5.68 -2.27 14.64
C THR A 41 -7.04 -2.73 14.13
N ALA A 42 -8.03 -2.83 15.02
CA ALA A 42 -9.40 -3.18 14.61
C ALA A 42 -10.17 -1.93 14.16
N GLY A 43 -10.97 -2.06 13.11
CA GLY A 43 -11.79 -0.99 12.55
C GLY A 43 -11.22 -0.47 11.23
N ASN A 44 -11.73 0.66 10.74
CA ASN A 44 -11.29 1.21 9.45
C ASN A 44 -10.19 2.26 9.66
N GLN A 45 -8.96 1.95 9.26
CA GLN A 45 -7.83 2.88 9.26
C GLN A 45 -7.48 3.26 7.82
N ALA A 46 -8.24 4.23 7.26
CA ALA A 46 -8.08 4.61 5.86
C ALA A 46 -6.64 4.99 5.50
N LEU A 47 -6.19 4.59 4.30
CA LEU A 47 -4.85 4.92 3.82
C LEU A 47 -4.73 6.44 3.61
N GLY A 48 -3.87 7.07 4.42
CA GLY A 48 -3.63 8.51 4.36
C GLY A 48 -2.99 8.95 3.05
N ILE A 49 -3.06 10.25 2.79
CA ILE A 49 -2.36 10.89 1.66
C ILE A 49 -0.84 10.71 1.84
N ASN A 50 -0.12 10.51 0.74
CA ASN A 50 1.33 10.30 0.70
C ASN A 50 1.77 9.13 1.58
N SER A 51 0.92 8.11 1.74
CA SER A 51 1.18 6.93 2.56
C SER A 51 1.27 5.67 1.70
N ALA A 52 1.95 4.65 2.22
CA ALA A 52 2.10 3.38 1.56
C ALA A 52 1.56 2.23 2.43
N VAL A 53 1.09 1.18 1.76
CA VAL A 53 0.63 -0.04 2.40
C VAL A 53 1.19 -1.27 1.69
N LEU A 54 1.68 -2.23 2.48
CA LEU A 54 2.04 -3.55 2.02
C LEU A 54 0.87 -4.50 2.31
N VAL A 55 0.46 -5.29 1.33
CA VAL A 55 -0.61 -6.29 1.48
C VAL A 55 -0.25 -7.54 0.72
N ARG A 56 -0.59 -8.71 1.28
CA ARG A 56 -0.47 -10.00 0.60
C ARG A 56 -1.86 -10.52 0.25
N ASP A 57 -2.01 -11.13 -0.91
CA ASP A 57 -3.25 -11.80 -1.30
C ASP A 57 -3.35 -13.26 -0.83
N ASN A 58 -4.50 -13.87 -1.08
CA ASN A 58 -4.79 -15.27 -0.72
C ASN A 58 -4.00 -16.30 -1.57
N SER A 59 -3.10 -15.85 -2.44
CA SER A 59 -2.19 -16.69 -3.24
C SER A 59 -0.72 -16.34 -3.02
N SER A 60 -0.42 -15.56 -1.97
CA SER A 60 0.92 -15.10 -1.61
C SER A 60 1.56 -14.08 -2.55
N SER A 61 0.80 -13.51 -3.49
CA SER A 61 1.23 -12.31 -4.21
C SER A 61 1.31 -11.15 -3.22
N THR A 62 2.36 -10.36 -3.29
CA THR A 62 2.55 -9.21 -2.41
C THR A 62 2.43 -7.94 -3.23
N TYR A 63 1.71 -6.94 -2.72
CA TYR A 63 1.51 -5.67 -3.38
C TYR A 63 1.97 -4.54 -2.47
N LEU A 64 2.69 -3.59 -3.05
CA LEU A 64 2.95 -2.28 -2.47
C LEU A 64 2.01 -1.28 -3.12
N ILE A 65 1.16 -0.64 -2.33
CA ILE A 65 0.17 0.33 -2.79
C ILE A 65 0.51 1.68 -2.18
N ILE A 66 0.53 2.73 -3.00
CA ILE A 66 0.94 4.09 -2.60
C ILE A 66 -0.18 5.05 -2.97
N ASN A 67 -0.65 5.82 -1.98
CA ASN A 67 -1.53 6.96 -2.20
C ASN A 67 -0.66 8.22 -2.43
N ASP A 68 -0.64 8.74 -3.65
CA ASP A 68 0.19 9.88 -4.09
C ASP A 68 -0.67 11.14 -4.34
N GLY A 69 -1.29 11.65 -3.27
CA GLY A 69 -1.69 13.05 -3.19
C GLY A 69 -3.17 13.34 -2.95
N THR A 70 -4.07 12.34 -2.97
CA THR A 70 -5.50 12.57 -2.69
C THR A 70 -6.15 11.45 -1.89
N GLY A 71 -7.24 11.73 -1.17
CA GLY A 71 -7.97 10.68 -0.46
C GLY A 71 -8.66 9.70 -1.41
N GLY A 72 -8.54 8.40 -1.14
CA GLY A 72 -9.10 7.34 -1.99
C GLY A 72 -8.21 7.01 -3.19
N PHE A 73 -8.47 5.87 -3.84
CA PHE A 73 -7.64 5.39 -4.94
C PHE A 73 -7.92 6.13 -6.25
N GLN A 74 -6.87 6.60 -6.90
CA GLN A 74 -6.87 7.26 -8.20
C GLN A 74 -5.80 6.65 -9.10
N SER A 75 -6.18 5.80 -10.05
CA SER A 75 -5.21 5.13 -10.94
C SER A 75 -4.34 6.05 -11.80
N ALA A 76 -4.69 7.33 -11.92
CA ALA A 76 -3.89 8.34 -12.62
C ALA A 76 -2.70 8.87 -11.80
N ASN A 77 -2.79 8.78 -10.47
CA ASN A 77 -1.82 9.38 -9.54
C ASN A 77 -1.21 8.31 -8.60
N ASP A 78 -2.03 7.38 -8.13
CA ASP A 78 -1.64 6.33 -7.19
C ASP A 78 -0.99 5.13 -7.87
N LEU A 79 -0.14 4.44 -7.11
CA LEU A 79 0.62 3.30 -7.60
C LEU A 79 0.17 2.00 -6.94
N VAL A 80 0.10 0.95 -7.74
CA VAL A 80 -0.04 -0.44 -7.29
C VAL A 80 1.10 -1.23 -7.91
N ILE A 81 2.02 -1.70 -7.08
CA ILE A 81 3.23 -2.41 -7.50
C ILE A 81 3.11 -3.86 -7.06
N ASN A 82 3.18 -4.78 -8.03
CA ASN A 82 3.23 -6.20 -7.74
C ASN A 82 4.66 -6.63 -7.38
N LEU A 83 4.85 -7.03 -6.14
CA LEU A 83 6.10 -7.54 -5.56
C LEU A 83 6.07 -9.07 -5.37
N THR A 84 5.28 -9.79 -6.17
CA THR A 84 5.27 -11.25 -6.16
C THR A 84 6.67 -11.80 -6.42
N GLY A 85 7.09 -12.78 -5.61
CA GLY A 85 8.45 -13.28 -5.63
C GLY A 85 9.39 -12.57 -4.65
N LEU A 86 8.92 -11.58 -3.89
CA LEU A 86 9.66 -11.04 -2.74
C LEU A 86 10.03 -12.19 -1.79
N THR A 87 11.33 -12.41 -1.61
CA THR A 87 11.86 -13.45 -0.73
C THR A 87 12.08 -12.91 0.68
N GLY A 88 11.93 -13.78 1.69
CA GLY A 88 12.12 -13.42 3.10
C GLY A 88 10.79 -13.28 3.85
N THR A 89 10.88 -12.84 5.11
CA THR A 89 9.71 -12.69 5.98
C THR A 89 9.09 -11.31 5.77
N LEU A 90 7.79 -11.27 5.50
CA LEU A 90 7.06 -9.99 5.48
C LEU A 90 7.10 -9.37 6.88
N PRO A 91 7.11 -8.03 6.99
CA PRO A 91 6.94 -7.35 8.27
C PRO A 91 5.67 -7.82 9.01
N ALA A 92 5.63 -7.57 10.32
CA ALA A 92 4.40 -7.75 11.09
C ALA A 92 3.27 -6.84 10.54
N LEU A 93 2.02 -7.16 10.88
CA LEU A 93 0.89 -6.30 10.56
C LEU A 93 1.04 -4.92 11.24
N GLY A 94 0.46 -3.90 10.61
CA GLY A 94 0.45 -2.52 11.08
C GLY A 94 1.69 -1.70 10.73
N THR A 95 1.95 -0.66 11.52
CA THR A 95 2.97 0.34 11.19
C THR A 95 4.37 -0.26 11.00
N ILE A 96 5.01 0.08 9.89
CA ILE A 96 6.38 -0.29 9.55
C ILE A 96 7.23 0.99 9.47
N ALA A 97 8.49 0.91 9.90
CA ALA A 97 9.41 2.02 9.72
C ALA A 97 9.67 2.27 8.21
N VAL A 98 9.37 3.49 7.73
CA VAL A 98 9.46 3.88 6.31
C VAL A 98 10.83 3.59 5.71
N ASN A 99 11.90 3.86 6.49
CA ASN A 99 13.29 3.64 6.09
C ASN A 99 13.68 2.14 5.96
N SER A 100 12.75 1.21 6.21
CA SER A 100 12.96 -0.21 5.92
C SER A 100 12.80 -0.56 4.44
N PHE A 101 12.14 0.31 3.66
CA PHE A 101 11.83 0.09 2.24
C PHE A 101 12.15 1.31 1.36
N PHE A 102 12.07 2.53 1.90
CA PHE A 102 12.28 3.77 1.15
C PHE A 102 13.55 4.45 1.66
N VAL A 103 14.53 4.66 0.77
CA VAL A 103 15.87 5.21 1.05
C VAL A 103 16.19 6.45 0.23
#